data_AF-A0A0R3L7Q7-F1
#
_entry.id   AF-A0A0R3L7Q7-F1
#
_cell.length_a   1.000
_cell.length_b   1.000
_cell.length_c   1.000
_cell.angle_alpha   90.00
_cell.angle_beta   90.00
_cell.angle_gamma   90.00
#
_symmetry.space_group_name_H-M   'P 1'
#
loop_
_entity.id
_entity.type
_entity.pdbx_description
1 polymer ?
#
loop_
_entity_poly.entity_id
_entity_poly.type
_entity_poly.pdbx_seq_one_letter_code
_entity_poly.pdbx_strand_id
1 'polypeptide(L)' 'MGHSLDTPMLAEEAETEIRHQFAVRANSILAFIECVEEQRPKLRQAIIEAMLWAQTQPKLTK' A
#
# COMPACT_ATOMS: atom_id res chain seq x y z
N MET A 1 24.02 16.08 -23.91
CA MET A 1 23.28 14.80 -23.85
C MET A 1 23.51 14.20 -22.46
N GLY A 2 22.74 14.61 -21.45
CA GLY A 2 22.82 14.04 -20.10
C GLY A 2 21.63 13.13 -19.90
N HIS A 3 21.82 11.82 -19.91
CA HIS A 3 20.78 10.86 -19.56
C HIS A 3 20.59 10.88 -18.04
N SER A 4 19.43 11.35 -17.60
CA SER A 4 18.99 11.31 -16.20
C SER A 4 18.81 9.85 -15.79
N LEU A 5 19.69 9.35 -14.92
CA LEU A 5 19.71 7.96 -14.43
C LEU A 5 19.04 7.80 -13.04
N ASP A 6 18.57 8.88 -12.43
CA ASP A 6 18.01 8.88 -11.06
C ASP A 6 16.55 8.42 -10.95
N THR A 7 15.87 8.20 -12.07
CA THR A 7 14.43 7.89 -12.11
C THR A 7 14.01 6.56 -11.45
N PRO A 8 14.78 5.45 -11.50
CA PRO A 8 14.35 4.18 -10.91
C PRO A 8 14.42 4.16 -9.38
N MET A 9 15.42 4.82 -8.78
CA MET A 9 15.63 4.81 -7.32
C MET A 9 14.51 5.57 -6.60
N LEU A 10 14.12 6.73 -7.14
CA LEU A 10 13.02 7.54 -6.63
C LEU A 10 11.66 6.84 -6.72
N ALA A 11 11.45 6.02 -7.75
CA ALA A 11 10.23 5.23 -7.92
C ALA A 11 10.12 4.11 -6.87
N GLU A 12 11.22 3.45 -6.54
CA GLU A 12 11.29 2.40 -5.52
C GLU A 12 11.10 2.95 -4.10
N GLU A 13 11.69 4.11 -3.81
CA GLU A 13 11.50 4.83 -2.54
C GLU A 13 10.04 5.30 -2.37
N ALA A 14 9.43 5.83 -3.44
CA ALA A 14 8.02 6.23 -3.42
C ALA A 14 7.07 5.03 -3.24
N GLU A 15 7.37 3.89 -3.87
CA GLU A 15 6.58 2.66 -3.69
C GLU A 15 6.68 2.12 -2.26
N THR A 16 7.87 2.22 -1.65
CA THR A 16 8.12 1.82 -0.26
C THR A 16 7.39 2.72 0.73
N GLU A 17 7.40 4.04 0.51
CA GLU A 17 6.67 5.03 1.29
C GLU A 17 5.15 4.80 1.21
N ILE A 18 4.61 4.54 0.01
CA ILE A 18 3.19 4.21 -0.19
C ILE A 18 2.80 2.94 0.58
N ARG A 19 3.63 1.89 0.52
CA ARG A 19 3.39 0.65 1.29
C ARG A 19 3.39 0.91 2.79
N HIS A 20 4.29 1.76 3.29
CA HIS A 20 4.32 2.14 4.71
C HIS A 20 3.02 2.83 5.14
N GLN A 21 2.55 3.81 4.35
CA GLN A 21 1.30 4.51 4.63
C GLN A 21 0.08 3.56 4.62
N PHE A 22 0.04 2.61 3.69
CA PHE A 22 -1.01 1.59 3.66
C PHE A 22 -0.94 0.62 4.82
N ALA A 23 0.26 0.25 5.28
CA ALA A 23 0.43 -0.54 6.49
C ALA A 23 -0.14 0.18 7.74
N VAL A 24 0.10 1.48 7.88
CA VAL A 24 -0.48 2.29 8.96
C VAL A 24 -2.00 2.29 8.88
N ARG A 25 -2.57 2.55 7.68
CA ARG A 25 -4.03 2.54 7.48
C ARG A 25 -4.65 1.18 7.75
N ALA A 26 -4.03 0.10 7.29
CA ALA A 26 -4.50 -1.27 7.54
C ALA A 26 -4.52 -1.57 9.04
N ASN A 27 -3.51 -1.14 9.80
CA ASN A 27 -3.48 -1.29 11.25
C ASN A 27 -4.60 -0.50 11.93
N SER A 28 -4.89 0.72 11.47
CA SER A 28 -6.02 1.51 11.98
C SER A 28 -7.36 0.84 11.71
N ILE A 29 -7.56 0.24 10.53
CA ILE A 29 -8.78 -0.53 10.21
C ILE A 29 -8.91 -1.74 11.14
N LEU A 30 -7.83 -2.50 11.30
CA LEU A 30 -7.81 -3.68 12.16
C LEU A 30 -8.01 -3.38 13.65
N ALA A 31 -7.86 -2.13 14.09
CA ALA A 31 -8.18 -1.74 15.46
C ALA A 31 -9.69 -1.82 15.76
N PHE A 32 -10.54 -1.76 14.73
CA PHE A 32 -12.01 -1.81 14.86
C PHE A 32 -12.61 -3.18 14.55
N ILE A 33 -11.77 -4.17 14.22
CA ILE A 33 -12.20 -5.51 13.81
C ILE A 33 -11.73 -6.51 14.85
N GLU A 34 -12.67 -7.27 15.41
CA GLU A 34 -12.34 -8.48 16.15
C GLU A 34 -11.78 -9.52 15.18
N CYS A 35 -10.48 -9.77 15.27
CA CYS A 35 -9.75 -10.67 14.39
C CYS A 35 -8.85 -11.55 15.24
N VAL A 36 -8.84 -12.85 14.94
CA VAL A 36 -7.95 -13.82 15.60
C VAL A 36 -6.50 -13.37 15.41
N GLU A 37 -5.70 -13.31 16.48
CA GLU A 37 -4.36 -12.73 16.43
C GLU A 37 -3.45 -13.38 15.38
N GLU A 38 -3.57 -14.70 15.20
CA GLU A 38 -2.86 -15.48 14.18
C GLU A 38 -3.26 -15.11 12.74
N GLN A 39 -4.47 -14.60 12.52
CA GLN A 39 -4.94 -14.17 11.20
C GLN A 39 -4.67 -12.69 10.93
N ARG A 40 -4.48 -11.89 11.98
CA ARG A 40 -4.31 -10.44 11.90
C ARG A 40 -3.18 -10.01 10.95
N PRO A 41 -1.99 -10.66 10.91
CA PRO A 41 -0.95 -10.33 9.94
C PRO A 41 -1.35 -10.62 8.49
N LYS A 42 -2.06 -11.72 8.24
CA LYS A 42 -2.53 -12.11 6.91
C LYS A 42 -3.60 -11.14 6.41
N LEU A 43 -4.54 -10.77 7.27
CA LEU A 43 -5.58 -9.80 6.95
C LEU A 43 -4.99 -8.41 6.68
N ARG A 44 -3.99 -7.99 7.47
CA ARG A 44 -3.24 -6.76 7.23
C ARG A 44 -2.62 -6.75 5.83
N GLN A 45 -1.93 -7.83 5.45
CA GLN A 45 -1.31 -7.95 4.13
C GLN A 45 -2.34 -7.86 3.01
N ALA A 46 -3.45 -8.59 3.12
CA ALA A 46 -4.54 -8.56 2.13
C ALA A 46 -5.15 -7.16 1.96
N ILE A 47 -5.30 -6.40 3.06
CA ILE A 47 -5.78 -5.00 3.00
C ILE A 47 -4.79 -4.11 2.25
N ILE A 48 -3.48 -4.24 2.53
CA ILE A 48 -2.44 -3.46 1.85
C ILE A 48 -2.45 -3.76 0.34
N GLU A 49 -2.54 -5.04 -0.03
CA GLU A 49 -2.61 -5.48 -1.44
C GLU A 49 -3.86 -4.94 -2.14
N ALA A 50 -5.01 -4.98 -1.46
CA ALA A 50 -6.24 -4.40 -1.99
C ALA A 50 -6.12 -2.87 -2.20
N MET A 51 -5.49 -2.15 -1.26
CA MET A 51 -5.23 -0.70 -1.40
C MET A 51 -4.29 -0.40 -2.57
N LEU A 52 -3.24 -1.21 -2.76
CA LEU A 52 -2.32 -1.09 -3.90
C LEU A 52 -3.05 -1.32 -5.22
N TRP A 53 -3.84 -2.40 -5.31
CA TRP A 53 -4.64 -2.69 -6.49
C TRP A 53 -5.65 -1.58 -6.79
N ALA A 54 -6.32 -1.03 -5.77
CA ALA A 54 -7.28 0.06 -5.93
C ALA A 54 -6.63 1.32 -6.54
N GLN A 55 -5.36 1.59 -6.27
CA GLN A 55 -4.64 2.71 -6.89
C GLN A 55 -4.37 2.51 -8.38
N THR A 56 -4.30 1.26 -8.86
CA THR A 56 -4.10 0.98 -10.29
C THR A 56 -5.42 0.98 -11.07
N GLN A 57 -6.56 1.02 -10.37
CA GLN A 57 -7.86 1.06 -11.03
C GLN A 57 -8.13 2.43 -11.65
N PRO A 58 -8.75 2.47 -12.84
CA PRO A 58 -9.20 3.71 -13.43
C PRO A 58 -10.22 4.37 -12.50
N LYS A 59 -10.05 5.66 -12.24
CA LYS A 59 -11.00 6.42 -11.42
C LYS A 59 -12.34 6.44 -12.15
N LEU A 60 -13.38 5.87 -11.52
CA LEU A 60 -14.75 6.03 -11.97
C LEU A 60 -15.07 7.53 -11.99
N THR A 61 -15.06 8.12 -13.18
CA THR A 61 -15.57 9.46 -13.41
C THR A 61 -17.08 9.34 -13.45
N LYS A 62 -17.76 10.01 -12.50
CA LYS A 62 -19.22 10.13 -12.47
C LYS A 62 -19.69 11.21 -13.43
#